data_AF-A0A011NIJ5-F1
#
_entry.id   AF-A0A011NIJ5-F1
#
_cell.length_a   1.000
_cell.length_b   1.000
_cell.length_c   1.000
_cell.angle_alpha   90.00
_cell.angle_beta   90.00
_cell.angle_gamma   90.00
#
_symmetry.space_group_name_H-M   'P 1'
#
loop_
_entity.id
_entity.type
_entity.pdbx_description
1 polymer ?
#
loop_
_entity_poly.entity_id
_entity_poly.type
_entity_poly.pdbx_seq_one_letter_code
_entity_poly.pdbx_strand_id
1 'polypeptide(L)'
;MQESPQQAIERYLRSGEHDAHFRPWPGDDYIAQARYGSVALRHALISTVRHRTAHAELPAALPELDVVAFTRGKVGPMVRGLFPVHEQDSVLDVLGRSVVFLTPATIDAVLEQTPWLSTAWDLANLYLAGVGTELLADDAPNLLGLSEGTTCYLSAEYFGAPGRFDDFLVHEAAHIFHNCKRRTIGLRETRRREWLLEIEFAKRETFAYACETYSRIHDFGQGLRARQTLLAEYAQGPMPADDRLDVDEYLDILREAVAARNGWKRILARCSPSQGG
;
A
#
# COMPACT_ATOMS: atom_id res chain seq x y z
N MET A 1 -15.91 12.06 33.60
CA MET A 1 -16.11 10.61 33.83
C MET A 1 -15.00 9.91 33.05
N GLN A 2 -14.23 9.02 33.67
CA GLN A 2 -13.16 8.29 32.97
C GLN A 2 -13.80 7.25 32.05
N GLU A 3 -13.37 7.19 30.80
CA GLU A 3 -13.80 6.16 29.84
C GLU A 3 -13.47 4.76 30.41
N SER A 4 -14.43 3.83 30.34
CA SER A 4 -14.22 2.44 30.72
C SER A 4 -13.54 1.64 29.60
N PRO A 5 -12.87 0.50 29.88
CA PRO A 5 -12.31 -0.36 28.84
C PRO A 5 -13.29 -0.73 27.72
N GLN A 6 -14.55 -1.00 28.07
CA GLN A 6 -15.58 -1.36 27.11
C GLN A 6 -15.92 -0.20 26.16
N GLN A 7 -16.05 1.02 26.70
CA GLN A 7 -16.28 2.23 25.89
C GLN A 7 -15.08 2.52 24.99
N ALA A 8 -13.85 2.28 25.46
CA ALA A 8 -12.64 2.43 24.67
C ALA A 8 -12.59 1.43 23.49
N ILE A 9 -13.01 0.18 23.71
CA ILE A 9 -13.15 -0.83 22.64
C ILE A 9 -14.19 -0.37 21.61
N GLU A 10 -15.37 0.06 22.04
CA GLU A 10 -16.43 0.52 21.14
C GLU A 10 -16.01 1.72 20.30
N ARG A 11 -15.31 2.68 20.92
CA ARG A 11 -14.73 3.83 20.22
C ARG A 11 -13.71 3.39 19.18
N TYR A 12 -12.76 2.53 19.57
CA TYR A 12 -11.74 2.03 18.65
C TYR A 12 -12.34 1.29 17.46
N LEU A 13 -13.34 0.42 17.69
CA LEU A 13 -13.99 -0.29 16.59
C LEU A 13 -14.72 0.66 15.64
N ARG A 14 -15.32 1.74 16.13
CA ARG A 14 -16.09 2.69 15.31
C ARG A 14 -15.26 3.77 14.62
N SER A 15 -14.01 3.99 15.01
CA SER A 15 -13.24 5.11 14.43
C SER A 15 -11.74 4.87 14.29
N GLY A 16 -11.22 3.70 14.70
CA GLY A 16 -9.78 3.43 14.75
C GLY A 16 -9.02 4.19 15.84
N GLU A 17 -9.68 5.10 16.56
CA GLU A 17 -9.06 5.96 17.57
C GLU A 17 -8.95 5.27 18.92
N HIS A 18 -7.84 5.51 19.61
CA HIS A 18 -7.62 5.02 20.98
C HIS A 18 -6.99 6.12 21.84
N ASP A 19 -7.06 5.97 23.17
CA ASP A 19 -6.35 6.89 24.06
C ASP A 19 -4.85 6.59 24.03
N ALA A 20 -4.04 7.54 23.57
CA ALA A 20 -2.58 7.43 23.54
C ALA A 20 -1.95 7.16 24.93
N HIS A 21 -2.66 7.53 26.00
CA HIS A 21 -2.23 7.31 27.38
C HIS A 21 -2.76 6.01 27.99
N PHE A 22 -3.65 5.29 27.28
CA PHE A 22 -4.25 4.04 27.75
C PHE A 22 -4.88 4.13 29.16
N ARG A 23 -5.38 5.29 29.56
CA ARG A 23 -5.94 5.54 30.90
C ARG A 23 -7.11 4.65 31.31
N PRO A 24 -7.94 4.14 30.38
CA PRO A 24 -9.02 3.21 30.76
C PRO A 24 -8.53 1.86 31.27
N TRP A 25 -7.28 1.48 30.98
CA TRP A 25 -6.79 0.12 31.15
C TRP A 25 -6.17 -0.13 32.54
N PRO A 26 -6.28 -1.35 33.08
CA PRO A 26 -5.61 -1.70 34.32
C PRO A 26 -4.09 -1.74 34.14
N GLY A 27 -3.33 -1.58 35.22
CA GLY A 27 -1.88 -1.68 35.22
C GLY A 27 -1.24 -0.72 36.20
N ASP A 28 -0.14 -1.17 36.82
CA ASP A 28 0.59 -0.40 37.83
C ASP A 28 1.41 0.76 37.24
N ASP A 29 1.68 0.70 35.94
CA ASP A 29 2.38 1.73 35.19
C ASP A 29 1.85 1.86 33.75
N TYR A 30 2.32 2.89 33.04
CA TYR A 30 1.93 3.18 31.66
C TYR A 30 2.25 2.04 30.69
N ILE A 31 3.37 1.32 30.87
CA ILE A 31 3.77 0.23 29.96
C ILE A 31 2.79 -0.94 30.10
N ALA A 32 2.44 -1.30 31.33
CA ALA A 32 1.44 -2.32 31.61
C ALA A 32 0.08 -1.93 31.02
N GLN A 33 -0.38 -0.69 31.24
CA GLN A 33 -1.64 -0.18 30.68
C GLN A 33 -1.65 -0.22 29.15
N ALA A 34 -0.59 0.27 28.51
CA ALA A 34 -0.46 0.25 27.05
C ALA A 34 -0.46 -1.18 26.50
N ARG A 35 0.22 -2.13 27.16
CA ARG A 35 0.22 -3.53 26.77
C ARG A 35 -1.17 -4.15 26.87
N TYR A 36 -1.83 -4.00 28.02
CA TYR A 36 -3.16 -4.58 28.23
C TYR A 36 -4.20 -3.98 27.28
N GLY A 37 -4.18 -2.66 27.11
CA GLY A 37 -5.08 -2.01 26.18
C GLY A 37 -4.83 -2.39 24.73
N SER A 38 -3.57 -2.42 24.28
CA SER A 38 -3.24 -2.84 22.92
C SER A 38 -3.72 -4.26 22.62
N VAL A 39 -3.50 -5.21 23.55
CA VAL A 39 -3.97 -6.59 23.39
C VAL A 39 -5.50 -6.66 23.33
N ALA A 40 -6.18 -5.97 24.25
CA ALA A 40 -7.64 -6.02 24.31
C ALA A 40 -8.30 -5.39 23.07
N LEU A 41 -7.77 -4.26 22.58
CA LEU A 41 -8.25 -3.62 21.35
C LEU A 41 -8.06 -4.52 20.13
N ARG A 42 -6.90 -5.18 19.99
CA ARG A 42 -6.64 -6.13 18.90
C ARG A 42 -7.55 -7.35 18.96
N HIS A 43 -7.72 -7.93 20.15
CA HIS A 43 -8.63 -9.06 20.33
C HIS A 43 -10.07 -8.71 19.95
N ALA A 44 -10.54 -7.52 20.34
CA ALA A 44 -11.86 -7.04 19.96
C ALA A 44 -11.97 -6.86 18.44
N LEU A 45 -10.96 -6.27 17.80
CA LEU A 45 -10.90 -6.09 16.34
C LEU A 45 -10.96 -7.43 15.60
N ILE A 46 -10.08 -8.38 15.96
CA ILE A 46 -10.03 -9.72 15.36
C ILE A 46 -11.36 -10.44 15.56
N SER A 47 -11.94 -10.38 16.76
CA SER A 47 -13.23 -11.00 17.05
C SER A 47 -14.35 -10.41 16.17
N THR A 48 -14.38 -9.09 16.01
CA THR A 48 -15.38 -8.42 15.15
C THR A 48 -15.19 -8.79 13.68
N VAL A 49 -13.95 -8.79 13.16
CA VAL A 49 -13.65 -9.19 11.79
C VAL A 49 -14.11 -10.63 11.54
N ARG A 50 -13.69 -11.58 12.39
CA ARG A 50 -14.11 -12.99 12.29
C ARG A 50 -15.63 -13.15 12.32
N HIS A 51 -16.32 -12.40 13.19
CA HIS A 51 -17.77 -12.44 13.27
C HIS A 51 -18.44 -11.98 11.96
N ARG A 52 -17.98 -10.87 11.39
CA ARG A 52 -18.53 -10.31 10.15
C ARG A 52 -18.24 -11.17 8.92
N THR A 53 -17.10 -11.85 8.89
CA THR A 53 -16.72 -12.71 7.77
C THR A 53 -17.13 -14.17 7.94
N ALA A 54 -17.79 -14.55 9.04
CA ALA A 54 -18.18 -15.92 9.33
C ALA A 54 -19.10 -16.54 8.24
N HIS A 55 -19.85 -15.69 7.53
CA HIS A 55 -20.78 -16.08 6.47
C HIS A 55 -20.37 -15.57 5.08
N ALA A 56 -19.21 -14.93 4.96
CA ALA A 56 -18.75 -14.42 3.67
C ALA A 56 -18.39 -15.59 2.75
N GLU A 57 -18.85 -15.54 1.50
CA GLU A 57 -18.35 -16.41 0.43
C GLU A 57 -16.96 -15.92 0.04
N LEU A 58 -15.97 -16.34 0.81
CA LEU A 58 -14.59 -16.00 0.58
C LEU A 58 -14.15 -16.62 -0.74
N PRO A 59 -13.50 -15.87 -1.65
CA PRO A 59 -12.89 -16.45 -2.82
C PRO A 59 -12.06 -17.66 -2.40
N ALA A 60 -12.25 -18.79 -3.07
CA ALA A 60 -11.44 -19.98 -2.84
C ALA A 60 -9.97 -19.52 -2.81
N ALA A 61 -9.25 -19.98 -1.78
CA ALA A 61 -7.88 -19.58 -1.44
C ALA A 61 -7.07 -19.11 -2.65
N LEU A 62 -6.33 -18.00 -2.52
CA LEU A 62 -5.44 -17.49 -3.56
C LEU A 62 -4.78 -18.66 -4.28
N PRO A 63 -5.04 -18.86 -5.58
CA PRO A 63 -4.72 -20.10 -6.29
C PRO A 63 -3.23 -20.37 -6.14
N GLU A 64 -2.81 -21.45 -5.45
CA GLU A 64 -1.42 -21.77 -5.01
C GLU A 64 -0.36 -20.78 -5.54
N LEU A 65 -0.44 -19.54 -5.06
CA LEU A 65 0.23 -18.45 -5.73
C LEU A 65 1.58 -18.32 -5.07
N ASP A 66 2.64 -18.51 -5.85
CA ASP A 66 3.93 -18.01 -5.44
C ASP A 66 3.89 -16.48 -5.49
N VAL A 67 3.46 -15.87 -4.37
CA VAL A 67 3.33 -14.42 -4.20
C VAL A 67 4.65 -13.73 -4.48
N VAL A 68 5.78 -14.37 -4.15
CA VAL A 68 7.12 -13.81 -4.38
C VAL A 68 7.41 -13.77 -5.87
N ALA A 69 7.26 -14.89 -6.58
CA ALA A 69 7.49 -14.93 -8.03
C ALA A 69 6.52 -14.01 -8.79
N PHE A 70 5.26 -13.99 -8.39
CA PHE A 70 4.23 -13.12 -8.96
C PHE A 70 4.60 -11.65 -8.82
N THR A 71 4.92 -11.21 -7.58
CA THR A 71 5.30 -9.84 -7.28
C THR A 71 6.54 -9.43 -8.07
N ARG A 72 7.59 -10.27 -8.09
CA ARG A 72 8.82 -10.03 -8.87
C ARG A 72 8.55 -9.85 -10.35
N GLY A 73 7.62 -10.63 -10.91
CA GLY A 73 7.17 -10.49 -12.30
C GLY A 73 6.55 -9.12 -12.56
N LYS A 74 5.62 -8.71 -11.68
CA LYS A 74 4.85 -7.46 -11.80
C LYS A 74 5.72 -6.21 -11.64
N VAL A 75 6.58 -6.15 -10.63
CA VAL A 75 7.43 -4.98 -10.38
C VAL A 75 8.71 -4.97 -11.22
N GLY A 76 9.01 -6.08 -11.92
CA GLY A 76 10.23 -6.27 -12.70
C GLY A 76 10.55 -5.15 -13.69
N PRO A 77 9.61 -4.76 -14.59
CA PRO A 77 9.82 -3.67 -15.53
C PRO A 77 10.15 -2.34 -14.85
N MET A 78 9.44 -2.00 -13.77
CA MET A 78 9.65 -0.80 -12.97
C MET A 78 11.05 -0.77 -12.35
N VAL A 79 11.44 -1.84 -11.66
CA VAL A 79 12.77 -1.94 -11.01
C VAL A 79 13.90 -1.85 -12.04
N ARG A 80 13.78 -2.55 -13.17
CA ARG A 80 14.81 -2.50 -14.23
C ARG A 80 14.93 -1.11 -14.87
N GLY A 81 13.84 -0.35 -14.90
CA GLY A 81 13.82 1.03 -15.39
C GLY A 81 14.45 2.04 -14.42
N LEU A 82 14.29 1.83 -13.12
CA LEU A 82 14.69 2.77 -12.07
C LEU A 82 16.10 2.53 -11.52
N PHE A 83 16.50 1.26 -11.37
CA PHE A 83 17.73 0.89 -10.67
C PHE A 83 18.85 0.41 -11.60
N PRO A 84 20.12 0.67 -11.26
CA PRO A 84 21.24 0.09 -12.00
C PRO A 84 21.28 -1.43 -11.83
N VAL A 85 21.78 -2.15 -12.84
CA VAL A 85 21.76 -3.63 -12.92
C VAL A 85 22.25 -4.31 -11.64
N HIS A 86 23.31 -3.81 -11.02
CA HIS A 86 23.89 -4.41 -9.80
C HIS A 86 23.05 -4.21 -8.53
N GLU A 87 22.03 -3.34 -8.54
CA GLU A 87 21.09 -3.15 -7.42
C GLU A 87 19.75 -3.87 -7.65
N GLN A 88 19.43 -4.25 -8.90
CA GLN A 88 18.10 -4.73 -9.28
C GLN A 88 17.68 -5.98 -8.52
N ASP A 89 18.55 -6.98 -8.39
CA ASP A 89 18.19 -8.22 -7.71
C ASP A 89 17.92 -8.04 -6.22
N SER A 90 18.71 -7.20 -5.54
CA SER A 90 18.48 -6.84 -4.12
C SER A 90 17.14 -6.13 -3.93
N VAL A 91 16.80 -5.21 -4.84
CA VAL A 91 15.51 -4.50 -4.80
C VAL A 91 14.34 -5.46 -5.12
N LEU A 92 14.49 -6.34 -6.11
CA LEU A 92 13.47 -7.33 -6.43
C LEU A 92 13.28 -8.37 -5.31
N ASP A 93 14.34 -8.71 -4.57
CA ASP A 93 14.27 -9.65 -3.44
C ASP A 93 13.45 -9.06 -2.28
N VAL A 94 13.69 -7.79 -1.92
CA VAL A 94 12.88 -7.12 -0.90
C VAL A 94 11.43 -6.99 -1.35
N LEU A 95 11.17 -6.43 -2.54
CA LEU A 95 9.80 -6.21 -3.01
C LEU A 95 9.02 -7.52 -3.11
N GLY A 96 9.66 -8.60 -3.58
CA GLY A 96 9.03 -9.92 -3.67
C GLY A 96 8.55 -10.46 -2.32
N ARG A 97 9.20 -10.09 -1.21
CA ARG A 97 8.83 -10.52 0.15
C ARG A 97 7.99 -9.50 0.90
N SER A 98 7.81 -8.31 0.33
CA SER A 98 7.08 -7.22 0.97
C SER A 98 5.57 -7.30 0.81
N VAL A 99 5.05 -8.10 -0.11
CA VAL A 99 3.62 -8.15 -0.41
C VAL A 99 2.91 -9.21 0.44
N VAL A 100 1.85 -8.79 1.13
CA VAL A 100 0.95 -9.64 1.90
C VAL A 100 -0.46 -9.42 1.42
N PHE A 101 -1.06 -10.45 0.83
CA PHE A 101 -2.50 -10.42 0.53
C PHE A 101 -3.30 -10.72 1.79
N LEU A 102 -4.32 -9.89 2.05
CA LEU A 102 -5.25 -10.08 3.15
C LEU A 102 -6.28 -11.14 2.76
N THR A 103 -6.21 -12.26 3.46
CA THR A 103 -7.05 -13.45 3.25
C THR A 103 -7.51 -13.97 4.61
N PRO A 104 -8.50 -14.86 4.65
CA PRO A 104 -8.89 -15.54 5.88
C PRO A 104 -7.72 -16.21 6.60
N ALA A 105 -6.71 -16.69 5.86
CA ALA A 105 -5.55 -17.36 6.41
C ALA A 105 -4.48 -16.41 6.98
N THR A 106 -4.48 -15.14 6.57
CA THR A 106 -3.43 -14.16 6.93
C THR A 106 -3.93 -13.06 7.86
N ILE A 107 -5.21 -12.69 7.79
CA ILE A 107 -5.72 -11.47 8.43
C ILE A 107 -5.51 -11.44 9.94
N ASP A 108 -5.80 -12.53 10.66
CA ASP A 108 -5.67 -12.55 12.12
C ASP A 108 -4.22 -12.29 12.57
N ALA A 109 -3.27 -12.96 11.92
CA ALA A 109 -1.84 -12.80 12.21
C ALA A 109 -1.36 -11.39 11.87
N VAL A 110 -1.85 -10.80 10.77
CA VAL A 110 -1.56 -9.43 10.39
C VAL A 110 -2.08 -8.45 11.45
N LEU A 111 -3.35 -8.55 11.83
CA LEU A 111 -3.97 -7.66 12.83
C LEU A 111 -3.32 -7.81 14.22
N GLU A 112 -2.79 -8.98 14.55
CA GLU A 112 -2.04 -9.20 15.78
C GLU A 112 -0.65 -8.54 15.76
N GLN A 113 0.07 -8.62 14.63
CA GLN A 113 1.47 -8.25 14.52
C GLN A 113 1.72 -6.80 14.07
N THR A 114 0.76 -6.16 13.37
CA THR A 114 0.91 -4.79 12.87
C THR A 114 1.23 -3.83 14.03
N PRO A 115 2.32 -3.05 14.01
CA PRO A 115 2.74 -2.25 15.17
C PRO A 115 1.71 -1.23 15.67
N TRP A 116 1.00 -0.58 14.75
CA TRP A 116 0.10 0.53 15.06
C TRP A 116 -1.36 0.08 15.08
N LEU A 117 -2.10 0.52 16.11
CA LEU A 117 -3.53 0.20 16.25
C LEU A 117 -4.37 0.86 15.15
N SER A 118 -4.00 2.06 14.70
CA SER A 118 -4.66 2.73 13.56
C SER A 118 -4.50 1.90 12.29
N THR A 119 -3.28 1.49 11.96
CA THR A 119 -3.02 0.62 10.79
C THR A 119 -3.75 -0.71 10.91
N ALA A 120 -3.80 -1.34 12.09
CA ALA A 120 -4.58 -2.56 12.27
C ALA A 120 -6.07 -2.33 11.94
N TRP A 121 -6.64 -1.20 12.34
CA TRP A 121 -8.03 -0.86 12.02
C TRP A 121 -8.23 -0.63 10.51
N ASP A 122 -7.31 0.08 9.85
CA ASP A 122 -7.35 0.26 8.39
C ASP A 122 -7.25 -1.08 7.63
N LEU A 123 -6.35 -1.97 8.07
CA LEU A 123 -6.19 -3.30 7.48
C LEU A 123 -7.40 -4.20 7.68
N ALA A 124 -8.11 -4.06 8.80
CA ALA A 124 -9.37 -4.76 9.02
C ALA A 124 -10.44 -4.29 8.01
N ASN A 125 -10.56 -2.98 7.78
CA ASN A 125 -11.48 -2.44 6.78
C ASN A 125 -11.09 -2.82 5.34
N LEU A 126 -9.79 -2.75 5.00
CA LEU A 126 -9.27 -3.21 3.70
C LEU A 126 -9.65 -4.68 3.43
N TYR A 127 -9.53 -5.54 4.44
CA TYR A 127 -9.95 -6.94 4.32
C TYR A 127 -11.47 -7.08 4.19
N LEU A 128 -12.25 -6.42 5.04
CA LEU A 128 -13.73 -6.47 5.02
C LEU A 128 -14.29 -6.01 3.68
N ALA A 129 -13.76 -4.91 3.12
CA ALA A 129 -14.07 -4.42 1.78
C ALA A 129 -13.79 -5.50 0.72
N GLY A 130 -12.58 -6.06 0.75
CA GLY A 130 -12.13 -7.06 -0.22
C GLY A 130 -12.93 -8.35 -0.25
N VAL A 131 -13.61 -8.70 0.84
CA VAL A 131 -14.50 -9.87 0.93
C VAL A 131 -15.98 -9.51 0.77
N GLY A 132 -16.29 -8.25 0.43
CA GLY A 132 -17.65 -7.78 0.17
C GLY A 132 -18.54 -7.66 1.41
N THR A 133 -17.95 -7.39 2.58
CA THR A 133 -18.67 -7.23 3.85
C THR A 133 -18.68 -5.78 4.33
N GLU A 134 -19.60 -5.47 5.25
CA GLU A 134 -19.73 -4.13 5.83
C GLU A 134 -18.46 -3.71 6.61
N LEU A 135 -17.98 -2.49 6.34
CA LEU A 135 -16.84 -1.88 7.01
C LEU A 135 -17.15 -1.56 8.48
N LEU A 136 -16.11 -1.43 9.31
CA LEU A 136 -16.24 -1.18 10.74
C LEU A 136 -16.99 0.12 11.05
N ALA A 137 -16.89 1.11 10.17
CA ALA A 137 -17.58 2.40 10.24
C ALA A 137 -17.96 2.89 8.83
N ASP A 138 -19.01 3.70 8.74
CA ASP A 138 -19.52 4.26 7.47
C ASP A 138 -18.51 5.21 6.80
N ASP A 139 -17.67 5.87 7.60
CA ASP A 139 -16.61 6.79 7.17
C ASP A 139 -15.23 6.13 7.09
N ALA A 140 -15.16 4.80 7.22
CA ALA A 140 -13.92 4.06 7.05
C ALA A 140 -13.38 4.24 5.62
N PRO A 141 -12.05 4.40 5.45
CA PRO A 141 -11.47 4.59 4.13
C PRO A 141 -11.64 3.31 3.31
N ASN A 142 -12.14 3.46 2.08
CA ASN A 142 -12.27 2.36 1.13
C ASN A 142 -10.93 2.15 0.40
N LEU A 143 -9.95 1.60 1.13
CA LEU A 143 -8.61 1.33 0.62
C LEU A 143 -8.62 0.07 -0.27
N LEU A 144 -7.73 0.03 -1.27
CA LEU A 144 -7.46 -1.15 -2.09
C LEU A 144 -6.06 -1.76 -1.82
N GLY A 145 -5.20 -0.97 -1.19
CA GLY A 145 -3.89 -1.34 -0.70
C GLY A 145 -3.45 -0.44 0.45
N LEU A 146 -2.42 -0.87 1.18
CA LEU A 146 -1.77 -0.07 2.22
C LEU A 146 -0.29 -0.45 2.33
N SER A 147 0.61 0.54 2.27
CA SER A 147 2.03 0.35 2.56
C SER A 147 2.41 0.88 3.94
N GLU A 148 3.05 0.04 4.74
CA GLU A 148 3.65 0.43 6.02
C GLU A 148 5.10 -0.07 6.09
N GLY A 149 6.05 0.87 6.19
CA GLY A 149 7.47 0.55 6.19
C GLY A 149 7.86 -0.21 4.91
N THR A 150 8.29 -1.46 5.05
CA THR A 150 8.68 -2.31 3.92
C THR A 150 7.63 -3.37 3.57
N THR A 151 6.39 -3.21 4.03
CA THR A 151 5.30 -4.15 3.78
C THR A 151 4.20 -3.47 2.98
N CYS A 152 3.62 -4.19 2.03
CA CYS A 152 2.47 -3.80 1.23
C CYS A 152 1.35 -4.81 1.49
N TYR A 153 0.26 -4.34 2.06
CA TYR A 153 -0.95 -5.11 2.26
C TYR A 153 -1.89 -4.87 1.10
N LEU A 154 -2.42 -5.93 0.51
CA LEU A 154 -3.34 -5.84 -0.62
C LEU A 154 -4.61 -6.62 -0.33
N SER A 155 -5.74 -6.05 -0.74
CA SER A 155 -7.01 -6.77 -0.76
C SER A 155 -6.96 -7.97 -1.72
N ALA A 156 -7.67 -9.05 -1.39
CA ALA A 156 -7.87 -10.18 -2.31
C ALA A 156 -8.64 -9.78 -3.58
N GLU A 157 -9.37 -8.66 -3.55
CA GLU A 157 -10.05 -8.05 -4.71
C GLU A 157 -9.10 -7.77 -5.87
N TYR A 158 -7.79 -7.60 -5.60
CA TYR A 158 -6.75 -7.47 -6.62
C TYR A 158 -6.81 -8.58 -7.69
N PHE A 159 -7.20 -9.80 -7.31
CA PHE A 159 -7.32 -10.95 -8.23
C PHE A 159 -8.68 -11.06 -8.93
N GLY A 160 -9.62 -10.17 -8.62
CA GLY A 160 -10.88 -10.04 -9.32
C GLY A 160 -10.71 -9.40 -10.70
N ALA A 161 -11.61 -8.51 -11.07
CA ALA A 161 -11.53 -7.73 -12.30
C ALA A 161 -11.12 -6.29 -11.98
N PRO A 162 -9.83 -6.02 -11.66
CA PRO A 162 -9.38 -4.65 -11.48
C PRO A 162 -9.62 -3.86 -12.77
N GLY A 163 -9.83 -2.54 -12.65
CA GLY A 163 -9.91 -1.67 -13.81
C GLY A 163 -8.69 -1.88 -14.71
N ARG A 164 -8.87 -1.64 -16.02
CA ARG A 164 -7.84 -1.94 -17.02
C ARG A 164 -6.47 -1.35 -16.67
N PHE A 165 -6.48 -0.16 -16.07
CA PHE A 165 -5.29 0.62 -15.70
C PHE A 165 -4.91 0.52 -14.22
N ASP A 166 -5.63 -0.29 -13.45
CA ASP A 166 -5.40 -0.44 -12.02
C ASP A 166 -4.35 -1.54 -11.79
N ASP A 167 -3.39 -1.25 -10.92
CA ASP A 167 -2.33 -2.15 -10.48
C ASP A 167 -1.87 -1.75 -9.08
N PHE A 168 -2.76 -1.90 -8.10
CA PHE A 168 -2.50 -1.53 -6.71
C PHE A 168 -1.24 -2.19 -6.14
N LEU A 169 -0.84 -3.37 -6.62
CA LEU A 169 0.44 -3.98 -6.25
C LEU A 169 1.64 -3.10 -6.64
N VAL A 170 1.66 -2.59 -7.87
CA VAL A 170 2.74 -1.69 -8.33
C VAL A 170 2.68 -0.37 -7.59
N HIS A 171 1.47 0.15 -7.32
CA HIS A 171 1.25 1.33 -6.50
C HIS A 171 1.89 1.18 -5.12
N GLU A 172 1.47 0.17 -4.35
CA GLU A 172 1.97 -0.06 -3.01
C GLU A 172 3.47 -0.36 -3.00
N ALA A 173 3.96 -1.13 -3.97
CA ALA A 173 5.39 -1.41 -4.11
C ALA A 173 6.22 -0.14 -4.37
N ALA A 174 5.65 0.85 -5.06
CA ALA A 174 6.32 2.13 -5.29
C ALA A 174 6.55 2.90 -3.98
N HIS A 175 5.68 2.74 -2.98
CA HIS A 175 5.88 3.36 -1.67
C HIS A 175 7.11 2.82 -0.92
N ILE A 176 7.47 1.56 -1.12
CA ILE A 176 8.68 0.97 -0.52
C ILE A 176 9.93 1.75 -0.94
N PHE A 177 9.95 2.38 -2.12
CA PHE A 177 11.13 3.11 -2.57
C PHE A 177 11.49 4.32 -1.71
N HIS A 178 10.50 4.98 -1.11
CA HIS A 178 10.72 6.10 -0.18
C HIS A 178 10.51 5.73 1.29
N ASN A 179 10.04 4.51 1.59
CA ASN A 179 9.92 3.98 2.94
C ASN A 179 11.10 3.07 3.37
N CYS A 180 11.87 2.54 2.41
CA CYS A 180 13.00 1.64 2.69
C CYS A 180 14.35 2.35 2.56
N LYS A 181 15.15 2.31 3.62
CA LYS A 181 16.55 2.75 3.56
C LYS A 181 17.40 1.75 2.79
N ARG A 182 18.42 2.25 2.09
CA ARG A 182 19.34 1.43 1.29
C ARG A 182 20.09 0.42 2.15
N ARG A 183 20.56 0.83 3.33
CA ARG A 183 21.28 -0.06 4.25
C ARG A 183 20.44 -1.27 4.69
N THR A 184 19.12 -1.14 4.75
CA THR A 184 18.20 -2.20 5.19
C THR A 184 18.28 -3.43 4.29
N ILE A 185 18.60 -3.23 3.01
CA ILE A 185 18.71 -4.31 2.02
C ILE A 185 20.16 -4.53 1.55
N GLY A 186 21.14 -4.09 2.36
CA GLY A 186 22.56 -4.27 2.07
C GLY A 186 23.11 -3.38 0.95
N LEU A 187 22.34 -2.39 0.47
CA LEU A 187 22.83 -1.42 -0.51
C LEU A 187 23.62 -0.30 0.17
N ARG A 188 24.58 0.26 -0.57
CA ARG A 188 25.38 1.39 -0.10
C ARG A 188 24.50 2.61 0.13
N GLU A 189 24.44 3.06 1.39
CA GLU A 189 23.82 4.30 1.83
C GLU A 189 24.82 5.46 1.77
N THR A 190 24.35 6.65 1.40
CA THR A 190 25.14 7.89 1.47
C THR A 190 24.27 9.02 1.99
N ARG A 191 24.86 10.14 2.43
CA ARG A 191 24.10 11.32 2.90
C ARG A 191 23.08 11.87 1.88
N ARG A 192 23.23 11.58 0.59
CA ARG A 192 22.34 12.04 -0.49
C ARG A 192 21.50 10.92 -1.12
N ARG A 193 21.63 9.69 -0.61
CA ARG A 193 20.92 8.49 -1.07
C ARG A 193 20.70 7.63 0.17
N GLU A 194 19.76 8.06 1.00
CA GLU A 194 19.40 7.34 2.21
C GLU A 194 18.35 6.27 1.89
N TRP A 195 17.35 6.66 1.09
CA TRP A 195 16.25 5.83 0.65
C TRP A 195 16.56 5.12 -0.68
N LEU A 196 15.79 4.10 -1.05
CA LEU A 196 15.99 3.40 -2.33
C LEU A 196 15.91 4.38 -3.50
N LEU A 197 14.91 5.27 -3.48
CA LEU A 197 14.79 6.42 -4.38
C LEU A 197 14.47 7.69 -3.57
N GLU A 198 15.05 8.81 -4.00
CA GLU A 198 14.74 10.13 -3.44
C GLU A 198 13.51 10.68 -4.16
N ILE A 199 12.37 10.69 -3.45
CA ILE A 199 11.07 11.18 -3.96
C ILE A 199 10.62 12.31 -3.05
N GLU A 200 10.22 13.44 -3.65
CA GLU A 200 9.71 14.58 -2.92
C GLU A 200 8.46 14.19 -2.12
N PHE A 201 8.38 14.59 -0.86
CA PHE A 201 7.33 14.16 0.05
C PHE A 201 5.92 14.39 -0.53
N ALA A 202 5.68 15.58 -1.09
CA ALA A 202 4.41 15.94 -1.72
C ALA A 202 4.11 15.18 -3.03
N LYS A 203 5.09 14.48 -3.61
CA LYS A 203 4.98 13.76 -4.89
C LYS A 203 4.96 12.24 -4.72
N ARG A 204 4.96 11.72 -3.50
CA ARG A 204 5.01 10.27 -3.22
C ARG A 204 3.82 9.53 -3.82
N GLU A 205 2.61 10.07 -3.65
CA GLU A 205 1.39 9.53 -4.24
C GLU A 205 1.37 9.69 -5.77
N THR A 206 1.71 10.88 -6.26
CA THR A 206 1.84 11.14 -7.70
C THR A 206 2.80 10.15 -8.36
N PHE A 207 3.91 9.85 -7.71
CA PHE A 207 4.88 8.86 -8.17
C PHE A 207 4.28 7.44 -8.19
N ALA A 208 3.57 7.03 -7.14
CA ALA A 208 2.95 5.72 -7.05
C ALA A 208 1.87 5.52 -8.12
N TYR A 209 0.93 6.46 -8.27
CA TYR A 209 -0.08 6.44 -9.33
C TYR A 209 0.54 6.45 -10.73
N ALA A 210 1.58 7.25 -10.95
CA ALA A 210 2.28 7.28 -12.24
C ALA A 210 2.96 5.94 -12.54
N CYS A 211 3.55 5.28 -11.54
CA CYS A 211 4.14 3.96 -11.70
C CYS A 211 3.09 2.89 -12.01
N GLU A 212 1.98 2.89 -11.28
CA GLU A 212 0.84 2.00 -11.49
C GLU A 212 0.29 2.08 -12.92
N THR A 213 -0.14 3.28 -13.33
CA THR A 213 -0.76 3.47 -14.64
C THR A 213 0.24 3.25 -15.77
N TYR A 214 1.49 3.73 -15.61
CA TYR A 214 2.52 3.49 -16.61
C TYR A 214 2.87 2.01 -16.74
N SER A 215 2.84 1.22 -15.66
CA SER A 215 3.02 -0.24 -15.69
C SER A 215 1.99 -0.89 -16.62
N ARG A 216 0.71 -0.54 -16.45
CA ARG A 216 -0.39 -1.09 -17.27
C ARG A 216 -0.30 -0.68 -18.73
N ILE A 217 0.00 0.60 -18.98
CA ILE A 217 0.25 1.09 -20.35
C ILE A 217 1.46 0.38 -20.98
N HIS A 218 2.52 0.16 -20.20
CA HIS A 218 3.74 -0.49 -20.65
C HIS A 218 3.49 -1.96 -21.03
N ASP A 219 2.70 -2.67 -20.23
CA ASP A 219 2.41 -4.10 -20.41
C ASP A 219 1.45 -4.36 -21.59
N PHE A 220 0.39 -3.56 -21.73
CA PHE A 220 -0.57 -3.72 -22.83
C PHE A 220 -0.09 -3.04 -24.13
N GLY A 221 0.74 -2.01 -24.03
CA GLY A 221 1.14 -1.18 -25.16
C GLY A 221 2.40 -1.69 -25.87
N GLN A 222 2.20 -2.40 -26.98
CA GLN A 222 3.29 -2.83 -27.87
C GLN A 222 3.76 -1.66 -28.76
N GLY A 223 4.80 -0.96 -28.31
CA GLY A 223 5.40 0.18 -29.00
C GLY A 223 4.75 1.54 -28.72
N LEU A 224 5.38 2.61 -29.22
CA LEU A 224 5.03 4.00 -28.86
C LEU A 224 3.57 4.34 -29.18
N ARG A 225 3.11 4.02 -30.39
CA ARG A 225 1.75 4.36 -30.83
C ARG A 225 0.67 3.67 -29.99
N ALA A 226 0.87 2.39 -29.66
CA ALA A 226 -0.07 1.65 -28.81
C ALA A 226 -0.14 2.25 -27.40
N ARG A 227 1.01 2.63 -26.83
CA ARG A 227 1.07 3.29 -25.51
C ARG A 227 0.40 4.66 -25.50
N GLN A 228 0.56 5.44 -26.57
CA GLN A 228 -0.14 6.72 -26.73
C GLN A 228 -1.65 6.55 -26.83
N THR A 229 -2.13 5.53 -27.56
CA THR A 229 -3.56 5.20 -27.63
C THR A 229 -4.12 4.80 -26.27
N LEU A 230 -3.40 3.95 -25.52
CA LEU A 230 -3.81 3.55 -24.17
C LEU A 230 -3.84 4.74 -23.20
N LEU A 231 -2.87 5.65 -23.28
CA LEU A 231 -2.87 6.86 -22.47
C LEU A 231 -4.05 7.78 -22.81
N ALA A 232 -4.38 7.93 -24.10
CA ALA A 232 -5.52 8.72 -24.53
C ALA A 232 -6.86 8.09 -24.07
N GLU A 233 -6.95 6.77 -24.06
CA GLU A 233 -8.09 6.03 -23.47
C GLU A 233 -8.18 6.29 -21.96
N TYR A 234 -7.08 6.13 -21.22
CA TYR A 234 -7.03 6.38 -19.79
C TYR A 234 -7.47 7.81 -19.43
N ALA A 235 -6.98 8.81 -20.17
CA ALA A 235 -7.30 10.22 -19.94
C ALA A 235 -8.79 10.58 -20.19
N GLN A 236 -9.58 9.70 -20.81
CA GLN A 236 -11.03 9.86 -20.97
C GLN A 236 -11.83 9.19 -19.83
N GLY A 237 -11.17 8.35 -19.02
CA GLY A 237 -11.77 7.66 -17.90
C GLY A 237 -11.81 8.50 -16.60
N PRO A 238 -12.39 7.94 -15.53
CA PRO A 238 -12.33 8.55 -14.21
C PRO A 238 -10.87 8.63 -13.74
N MET A 239 -10.50 9.78 -13.16
CA MET A 239 -9.20 9.99 -12.53
C MET A 239 -9.22 9.52 -11.07
N PRO A 240 -8.06 9.19 -10.47
CA PRO A 240 -7.99 8.85 -9.07
C PRO A 240 -8.60 9.94 -8.19
N ALA A 241 -9.49 9.56 -7.29
CA ALA A 241 -10.15 10.46 -6.35
C ALA A 241 -9.27 10.66 -5.09
N ASP A 242 -8.07 11.20 -5.29
CA ASP A 242 -7.10 11.47 -4.22
C ASP A 242 -6.71 12.96 -4.23
N ASP A 243 -7.07 13.68 -3.17
CA ASP A 243 -6.82 15.12 -3.04
C ASP A 243 -5.32 15.49 -3.02
N ARG A 244 -4.45 14.50 -2.82
CA ARG A 244 -2.98 14.67 -2.90
C ARG A 244 -2.47 14.70 -4.34
N LEU A 245 -3.32 14.36 -5.32
CA LEU A 245 -2.96 14.27 -6.73
C LEU A 245 -3.42 15.51 -7.51
N ASP A 246 -2.45 16.24 -8.08
CA ASP A 246 -2.72 17.17 -9.17
C ASP A 246 -2.90 16.37 -10.47
N VAL A 247 -4.14 16.31 -10.97
CA VAL A 247 -4.51 15.52 -12.15
C VAL A 247 -3.80 15.99 -13.42
N ASP A 248 -3.64 17.30 -13.60
CA ASP A 248 -3.01 17.84 -14.81
C ASP A 248 -1.51 17.51 -14.83
N GLU A 249 -0.84 17.72 -13.70
CA GLU A 249 0.56 17.33 -13.54
C GLU A 249 0.75 15.82 -13.74
N TYR A 250 -0.12 15.02 -13.13
CA TYR A 250 -0.08 13.57 -13.23
C TYR A 250 -0.17 13.09 -14.70
N LEU A 251 -1.12 13.64 -15.47
CA LEU A 251 -1.26 13.32 -16.89
C LEU A 251 -0.08 13.82 -17.72
N ASP A 252 0.51 14.97 -17.37
CA ASP A 252 1.74 15.48 -18.00
C ASP A 252 2.91 14.51 -17.80
N ILE A 253 3.10 14.01 -16.57
CA ILE A 253 4.14 13.02 -16.23
C ILE A 253 3.97 11.75 -17.07
N LEU A 254 2.73 11.24 -17.17
CA LEU A 254 2.44 10.05 -17.98
C LEU A 254 2.72 10.29 -19.47
N ARG A 255 2.35 11.46 -20.01
CA ARG A 255 2.64 11.82 -21.41
C ARG A 255 4.14 11.83 -21.69
N GLU A 256 4.95 12.41 -20.81
CA GLU A 256 6.42 12.37 -20.91
C GLU A 256 6.97 10.94 -20.83
N ALA A 257 6.46 10.14 -19.88
CA ALA A 257 6.92 8.77 -19.68
C ALA A 257 6.61 7.86 -20.87
N VAL A 258 5.43 8.01 -21.49
CA VAL A 258 5.02 7.28 -22.68
C VAL A 258 5.82 7.68 -23.91
N ALA A 259 6.13 8.97 -24.06
CA ALA A 259 6.92 9.46 -25.18
C ALA A 259 8.40 9.04 -25.11
N ALA A 260 8.91 8.78 -23.91
CA ALA A 260 10.31 8.46 -23.68
C ALA A 260 10.61 6.95 -23.73
N ARG A 261 11.81 6.58 -24.20
CA ARG A 261 12.32 5.20 -24.10
C ARG A 261 12.65 4.78 -22.66
N ASN A 262 12.83 5.75 -21.76
CA ASN A 262 13.20 5.57 -20.37
C ASN A 262 12.11 6.12 -19.42
N GLY A 263 10.84 5.84 -19.71
CA GLY A 263 9.70 6.45 -19.02
C GLY A 263 9.73 6.37 -17.49
N TRP A 264 10.14 5.22 -16.94
CA TRP A 264 10.35 5.07 -15.48
C TRP A 264 11.25 6.16 -14.88
N LYS A 265 12.35 6.52 -15.56
CA LYS A 265 13.25 7.59 -15.12
C LYS A 265 12.65 8.98 -15.30
N ARG A 266 11.73 9.17 -16.23
CA ARG A 266 10.98 10.44 -16.40
C ARG A 266 10.01 10.64 -15.25
N ILE A 267 9.28 9.59 -14.88
CA ILE A 267 8.40 9.59 -13.70
C ILE A 267 9.22 9.95 -12.46
N LEU A 268 10.32 9.24 -12.21
CA LEU A 268 11.19 9.54 -11.06
C LEU A 268 11.71 10.99 -11.10
N ALA A 269 12.21 11.46 -12.24
CA ALA A 269 12.76 12.81 -12.34
C ALA A 269 11.73 13.91 -12.06
N ARG A 270 10.48 13.72 -12.48
CA ARG A 270 9.38 14.65 -12.21
C ARG A 270 8.91 14.64 -10.75
N CYS A 271 9.08 13.53 -10.05
CA CYS A 271 8.71 13.39 -8.63
C CYS A 271 9.89 13.50 -7.66
N SER A 272 11.11 13.71 -8.15
CA SER A 272 12.29 13.93 -7.31
C SER A 272 12.36 15.39 -6.85
N PRO A 273 12.96 15.67 -5.68
CA PRO A 273 13.22 17.05 -5.28
C PRO A 273 13.97 17.81 -6.38
N SER A 274 13.58 19.06 -6.61
CA SER A 274 14.33 19.95 -7.51
C SER A 274 15.79 19.99 -7.06
N GLN A 275 16.74 19.91 -8.00
CA GLN A 275 18.16 20.09 -7.69
C GLN A 275 18.40 21.57 -7.35
N GLY A 276 18.10 21.97 -6.11
CA GLY A 276 18.18 23.35 -5.64
C GLY A 276 18.03 23.42 -4.11
N GLY A 277 19.18 23.44 -3.43
CA GLY A 277 19.36 23.53 -1.98
C GLY A 277 20.76 23.09 -1.58
#